data_AF-A0A7U9NI25-F1
#
_entry.id   AF-A0A7U9NI25-F1
#
_cell.length_a   1.000
_cell.length_b   1.000
_cell.length_c   1.000
_cell.angle_alpha   90.00
_cell.angle_beta   90.00
_cell.angle_gamma   90.00
#
_symmetry.space_group_name_H-M   'P 1'
#
loop_
_entity.id
_entity.type
_entity.pdbx_description
1 polymer ?
#
loop_
_entity_poly.entity_id
_entity_poly.type
_entity_poly.pdbx_seq_one_letter_code
_entity_poly.pdbx_strand_id
1 'polypeptide(L)'
;MKRFVLITVLALCFGSTVYADDGYLLTVTDNYLDEDGMVYQSDIRYEDRLTAGEEYFFEALELDGMRVVGESSYSGVLETDTLLEFTYESDAPEEYEVTIIDLYYDTDGVSLLKFVPRIREVLPAGTRYDYEAFPHEGYRVEGITRHTGVLTEYTALYFKYVMIGDEPVEAQSSEPEVLEVSVSEPVAPEAIPYAAEPKMGDLDQGIFELLIWIGRWFKCVILG
;
A
#
# COMPACT_ATOMS: atom_id res chain seq x y z
N MET A 1 87.59 42.60 -44.63
CA MET A 1 86.76 42.29 -43.44
C MET A 1 85.53 41.52 -43.90
N LYS A 2 85.41 40.24 -43.54
CA LYS A 2 84.14 39.49 -43.50
C LYS A 2 84.42 38.20 -42.72
N ARG A 3 83.88 38.14 -41.51
CA ARG A 3 83.97 36.99 -40.60
C ARG A 3 82.99 35.93 -41.09
N PHE A 4 83.47 34.73 -41.40
CA PHE A 4 82.61 33.57 -41.59
C PHE A 4 82.21 33.05 -40.21
N VAL A 5 80.93 33.16 -39.88
CA VAL A 5 80.34 32.56 -38.69
C VAL A 5 80.03 31.11 -39.03
N LEU A 6 80.70 30.19 -38.34
CA LEU A 6 80.43 28.76 -38.37
C LEU A 6 79.10 28.52 -37.62
N ILE A 7 78.01 28.29 -38.36
CA ILE A 7 76.74 27.87 -37.76
C ILE A 7 76.81 26.35 -37.60
N THR A 8 77.13 25.91 -36.39
CA THR A 8 76.98 24.53 -35.95
C THR A 8 75.47 24.24 -35.91
N VAL A 9 74.99 23.40 -36.83
CA VAL A 9 73.62 22.86 -36.77
C VAL A 9 73.60 21.85 -35.62
N LEU A 10 73.21 22.32 -34.44
CA LEU A 10 72.86 21.46 -33.32
C LEU A 10 71.56 20.76 -33.70
N ALA A 11 71.67 19.51 -34.16
CA ALA A 11 70.52 18.63 -34.29
C ALA A 11 69.98 18.36 -32.88
N LEU A 12 69.04 19.20 -32.44
CA LEU A 12 68.14 18.86 -31.36
C LEU A 12 67.29 17.70 -31.86
N CYS A 13 67.72 16.49 -31.53
CA CYS A 13 66.83 15.34 -31.47
C CYS A 13 65.77 15.68 -30.42
N PHE A 14 64.70 16.36 -30.85
CA PHE A 14 63.42 16.26 -30.18
C PHE A 14 63.02 14.79 -30.31
N GLY A 15 63.36 14.02 -29.28
CA GLY A 15 62.66 12.78 -29.04
C GLY A 15 61.21 13.15 -28.83
N SER A 16 60.41 13.04 -29.89
CA SER A 16 58.98 12.86 -29.73
C SER A 16 58.82 11.56 -28.97
N THR A 17 58.76 11.64 -27.65
CA THR A 17 58.12 10.60 -26.86
C THR A 17 56.67 10.61 -27.33
N VAL A 18 56.34 9.65 -28.17
CA VAL A 18 54.97 9.19 -28.33
C VAL A 18 54.56 8.79 -26.91
N TYR A 19 53.82 9.66 -26.22
CA TYR A 19 53.14 9.26 -24.99
C TYR A 19 52.17 8.17 -25.44
N ALA A 20 52.49 6.93 -25.05
CA ALA A 20 51.47 5.91 -25.06
C ALA A 20 50.33 6.43 -24.18
N ASP A 21 49.12 6.25 -24.71
CA ASP A 21 47.83 6.60 -24.14
C ASP A 21 47.58 5.74 -22.89
N ASP A 22 48.44 5.89 -21.86
CA ASP A 22 48.49 5.06 -20.65
C ASP A 22 47.55 5.63 -19.56
N GLY A 23 46.35 6.03 -19.97
CA GLY A 23 45.29 6.49 -19.07
C GLY A 23 44.29 5.38 -18.75
N TYR A 24 43.71 5.42 -17.56
CA TYR A 24 42.63 4.54 -17.14
C TYR A 24 41.29 5.26 -17.18
N LEU A 25 40.24 4.51 -17.53
CA LEU A 25 38.88 5.03 -17.53
C LEU A 25 38.35 5.07 -16.09
N LEU A 26 37.90 6.24 -15.64
CA LEU A 26 37.16 6.40 -14.40
C LEU A 26 35.71 6.72 -14.74
N THR A 27 34.81 5.81 -14.41
CA THR A 27 33.36 5.98 -14.58
C THR A 27 32.68 6.03 -13.22
N VAL A 28 31.77 6.98 -13.05
CA VAL A 28 30.95 7.13 -11.85
C VAL A 28 29.49 7.07 -12.26
N THR A 29 28.76 6.13 -11.69
CA THR A 29 27.34 5.91 -11.96
C THR A 29 26.50 6.11 -10.71
N ASP A 30 25.32 6.68 -10.92
CA ASP A 30 24.25 6.79 -9.93
C ASP A 30 23.12 5.83 -10.34
N ASN A 31 22.83 4.84 -9.50
CA ASN A 31 21.81 3.81 -9.72
C ASN A 31 20.62 4.06 -8.80
N TYR A 32 19.39 4.03 -9.33
CA TYR A 32 18.17 4.28 -8.56
C TYR A 32 17.32 3.02 -8.47
N LEU A 33 16.96 2.65 -7.24
CA LEU A 33 16.20 1.45 -6.92
C LEU A 33 14.70 1.74 -6.83
N ASP A 34 13.89 0.78 -7.29
CA ASP A 34 12.45 0.74 -7.07
C ASP A 34 12.09 0.10 -5.72
N GLU A 35 10.79 -0.02 -5.45
CA GLU A 35 10.24 -0.60 -4.21
C GLU A 35 10.63 -2.08 -4.02
N ASP A 36 10.96 -2.80 -5.10
CA ASP A 36 11.41 -4.20 -5.08
C ASP A 36 12.94 -4.32 -4.94
N GLY A 37 13.66 -3.20 -4.83
CA GLY A 37 15.12 -3.15 -4.75
C GLY A 37 15.82 -3.38 -6.10
N MET A 38 15.10 -3.20 -7.21
CA MET A 38 15.64 -3.37 -8.56
C MET A 38 16.02 -2.01 -9.15
N VAL A 39 17.13 -1.98 -9.89
CA VAL A 39 17.57 -0.75 -10.57
C VAL A 39 16.60 -0.42 -11.71
N TYR A 40 15.85 0.67 -11.58
CA TYR A 40 14.96 1.17 -12.63
C TYR A 40 15.62 2.24 -13.52
N GLN A 41 16.66 2.91 -13.00
CA GLN A 41 17.41 3.93 -13.71
C GLN A 41 18.89 3.91 -13.31
N SER A 42 19.77 4.12 -14.27
CA SER A 42 21.21 4.29 -14.08
C SER A 42 21.69 5.48 -14.90
N ASP A 43 22.33 6.44 -14.24
CA ASP A 43 22.87 7.64 -14.87
C ASP A 43 24.40 7.67 -14.74
N ILE A 44 25.10 7.99 -15.83
CA ILE A 44 26.55 8.23 -15.79
C ILE A 44 26.75 9.67 -15.35
N ARG A 45 27.28 9.87 -14.14
CA ARG A 45 27.58 11.18 -13.57
C ARG A 45 28.90 11.73 -14.08
N TYR A 46 29.89 10.86 -14.22
CA TYR A 46 31.24 11.21 -14.66
C TYR A 46 31.82 10.05 -15.45
N GLU A 47 32.49 10.37 -16.56
CA GLU A 47 33.25 9.41 -17.35
C GLU A 47 34.40 10.15 -18.02
N ASP A 48 35.63 9.76 -17.67
CA ASP A 48 36.83 10.37 -18.25
C ASP A 48 38.02 9.41 -18.24
N ARG A 49 38.98 9.64 -19.15
CA ARG A 49 40.27 8.94 -19.15
C ARG A 49 41.29 9.80 -18.44
N LEU A 50 41.71 9.33 -17.27
CA LEU A 50 42.65 10.02 -16.39
C LEU A 50 44.02 9.35 -16.43
N THR A 51 45.05 10.07 -16.02
CA THR A 51 46.42 9.56 -16.02
C THR A 51 46.58 8.52 -14.92
N ALA A 52 47.30 7.43 -15.20
CA ALA A 52 47.65 6.45 -14.19
C ALA A 52 48.35 7.09 -12.98
N GLY A 53 47.90 6.78 -11.77
CA GLY A 53 48.41 7.33 -10.52
C GLY A 53 47.75 8.62 -10.05
N GLU A 54 46.74 9.14 -10.75
CA GLU A 54 45.95 10.28 -10.25
C GLU A 54 45.04 9.87 -9.08
N GLU A 55 44.92 10.75 -8.08
CA GLU A 55 44.00 10.56 -6.97
C GLU A 55 42.57 10.93 -7.38
N TYR A 56 41.59 10.17 -6.92
CA TYR A 56 40.18 10.47 -7.11
C TYR A 56 39.43 10.51 -5.78
N PHE A 57 38.38 11.33 -5.73
CA PHE A 57 37.46 11.43 -4.61
C PHE A 57 36.06 11.75 -5.13
N PHE A 58 35.08 10.93 -4.75
CA PHE A 58 33.68 11.13 -5.09
C PHE A 58 32.80 10.83 -3.88
N GLU A 59 31.80 11.66 -3.66
CA GLU A 59 30.74 11.45 -2.68
C GLU A 59 29.42 11.18 -3.38
N ALA A 60 28.52 10.50 -2.69
CA ALA A 60 27.15 10.35 -3.14
C ALA A 60 26.44 11.71 -3.13
N LEU A 61 25.42 11.86 -3.97
CA LEU A 61 24.63 13.08 -4.04
C LEU A 61 23.63 13.15 -2.87
N GLU A 62 23.39 14.37 -2.37
CA GLU A 62 22.24 14.65 -1.52
C GLU A 62 21.02 14.89 -2.42
N LEU A 63 20.10 13.92 -2.45
CA LEU A 63 18.90 13.95 -3.27
C LEU A 63 17.66 14.02 -2.37
N ASP A 64 16.73 14.92 -2.69
CA ASP A 64 15.49 15.07 -1.92
C ASP A 64 14.61 13.82 -2.05
N GLY A 65 14.14 13.30 -0.92
CA GLY A 65 13.32 12.08 -0.87
C GLY A 65 14.06 10.78 -1.19
N MET A 66 15.39 10.78 -1.26
CA MET A 66 16.20 9.59 -1.50
C MET A 66 17.33 9.46 -0.49
N ARG A 67 17.70 8.23 -0.17
CA ARG A 67 18.86 7.90 0.66
C ARG A 67 19.82 7.00 -0.07
N VAL A 68 21.09 7.14 0.25
CA VAL A 68 22.16 6.30 -0.30
C VAL A 68 22.15 4.93 0.37
N VAL A 69 22.23 3.90 -0.45
CA VAL A 69 22.38 2.51 -0.05
C VAL A 69 23.82 2.08 -0.30
N GLY A 70 24.49 1.63 0.75
CA GLY A 70 25.89 1.20 0.68
C GLY A 70 26.88 2.33 0.93
N GLU A 71 27.93 2.40 0.12
CA GLU A 71 29.05 3.33 0.33
C GLU A 71 28.68 4.75 -0.08
N SER A 72 28.88 5.72 0.82
CA SER A 72 28.56 7.14 0.58
C SER A 72 29.73 7.93 -0.03
N SER A 73 30.92 7.35 -0.11
CA SER A 73 32.10 8.00 -0.68
C SER A 73 33.13 6.99 -1.15
N TYR A 74 33.78 7.28 -2.27
CA TYR A 74 34.93 6.54 -2.77
C TYR A 74 36.14 7.46 -2.89
N SER A 75 37.30 6.95 -2.49
CA SER A 75 38.57 7.65 -2.64
C SER A 75 39.68 6.66 -2.98
N GLY A 76 40.69 7.09 -3.72
CA GLY A 76 41.78 6.21 -4.10
C GLY A 76 42.75 6.81 -5.11
N VAL A 77 43.60 5.96 -5.66
CA VAL A 77 44.56 6.25 -6.72
C VAL A 77 44.18 5.41 -7.93
N LEU A 78 44.16 6.00 -9.11
CA LEU A 78 43.73 5.33 -10.33
C LEU A 78 44.86 4.47 -10.92
N GLU A 79 44.85 3.19 -10.60
CA GLU A 79 45.83 2.20 -11.09
C GLU A 79 45.27 1.25 -12.16
N THR A 80 43.96 1.28 -12.39
CA THR A 80 43.24 0.49 -13.39
C THR A 80 41.95 1.21 -13.77
N ASP A 81 41.31 0.78 -14.87
CA ASP A 81 39.94 1.18 -15.19
C ASP A 81 39.04 0.90 -13.96
N THR A 82 38.34 1.94 -13.50
CA THR A 82 37.62 1.94 -12.23
C THR A 82 36.19 2.41 -12.46
N LEU A 83 35.23 1.63 -11.94
CA LEU A 83 33.82 1.96 -11.88
C LEU A 83 33.43 2.21 -10.43
N LEU A 84 32.86 3.37 -10.15
CA LEU A 84 32.33 3.75 -8.85
C LEU A 84 30.81 3.84 -8.96
N GLU A 85 30.10 3.09 -8.12
CA GLU A 85 28.64 3.03 -8.14
C GLU A 85 28.07 3.56 -6.84
N PHE A 86 27.22 4.58 -6.94
CA PHE A 86 26.37 5.05 -5.85
C PHE A 86 24.95 4.57 -6.11
N THR A 87 24.31 4.00 -5.10
CA THR A 87 22.96 3.46 -5.21
C THR A 87 22.03 4.26 -4.32
N TYR A 88 20.85 4.63 -4.82
CA TYR A 88 19.85 5.43 -4.12
C TYR A 88 18.53 4.68 -4.08
N GLU A 89 17.85 4.77 -2.95
CA GLU A 89 16.47 4.29 -2.79
C GLU A 89 15.60 5.39 -2.18
N SER A 90 14.29 5.24 -2.32
CA SER A 90 13.33 6.18 -1.72
C SER A 90 13.53 6.23 -0.20
N ASP A 91 13.58 7.45 0.35
CA ASP A 91 13.52 7.71 1.79
C ASP A 91 12.08 8.08 2.24
N ALA A 92 11.11 7.93 1.33
CA ALA A 92 9.71 8.06 1.71
C ALA A 92 9.37 6.99 2.76
N PRO A 93 8.65 7.33 3.83
CA PRO A 93 8.18 6.34 4.77
C PRO A 93 7.29 5.34 4.02
N GLU A 94 7.48 4.05 4.27
CA GLU A 94 6.55 3.03 3.80
C GLU A 94 5.13 3.36 4.29
N GLU A 95 4.10 3.13 3.47
CA GLU A 95 2.71 3.38 3.83
C GLU A 95 1.86 2.13 3.58
N TYR A 96 0.88 1.89 4.45
CA TYR A 96 -0.04 0.76 4.34
C TYR A 96 -1.49 1.24 4.46
N GLU A 97 -2.39 0.54 3.79
CA GLU A 97 -3.83 0.82 3.89
C GLU A 97 -4.44 0.05 5.08
N VAL A 98 -5.22 0.76 5.89
CA VAL A 98 -6.13 0.17 6.87
C VAL A 98 -7.58 0.35 6.42
N THR A 99 -8.32 -0.75 6.35
CA THR A 99 -9.76 -0.76 6.05
C THR A 99 -10.54 -1.25 7.25
N ILE A 100 -11.58 -0.53 7.65
CA ILE A 100 -12.53 -0.98 8.68
C ILE A 100 -13.87 -1.26 8.04
N ILE A 101 -14.44 -2.43 8.30
CA ILE A 101 -15.69 -2.89 7.70
C ILE A 101 -16.64 -3.33 8.80
N ASP A 102 -17.83 -2.73 8.81
CA ASP A 102 -18.93 -3.12 9.69
C ASP A 102 -19.81 -4.13 8.98
N LEU A 103 -19.95 -5.32 9.56
CA LEU A 103 -20.74 -6.43 9.03
C LEU A 103 -22.03 -6.56 9.84
N TYR A 104 -23.17 -6.41 9.18
CA TYR A 104 -24.48 -6.46 9.81
C TYR A 104 -25.19 -7.76 9.45
N TYR A 105 -25.57 -8.51 10.48
CA TYR A 105 -26.22 -9.81 10.39
C TYR A 105 -27.66 -9.73 10.90
N ASP A 106 -28.48 -10.66 10.43
CA ASP A 106 -29.82 -10.91 10.95
C ASP A 106 -29.75 -11.42 12.39
N THR A 107 -30.92 -11.58 13.01
CA THR A 107 -31.15 -12.09 14.37
C THR A 107 -30.51 -13.47 14.62
N ASP A 108 -30.25 -14.25 13.58
CA ASP A 108 -29.55 -15.54 13.67
C ASP A 108 -28.02 -15.41 13.88
N GLY A 109 -27.46 -14.22 13.64
CA GLY A 109 -26.03 -13.93 13.73
C GLY A 109 -25.17 -14.62 12.66
N VAL A 110 -25.78 -15.16 11.60
CA VAL A 110 -25.12 -15.92 10.52
C VAL A 110 -25.45 -15.33 9.15
N SER A 111 -26.69 -14.87 8.95
CA SER A 111 -27.15 -14.31 7.68
C SER A 111 -26.70 -12.85 7.54
N LEU A 112 -25.72 -12.60 6.66
CA LEU A 112 -25.22 -11.24 6.40
C LEU A 112 -26.27 -10.43 5.63
N LEU A 113 -26.75 -9.36 6.25
CA LEU A 113 -27.72 -8.42 5.66
C LEU A 113 -27.02 -7.36 4.81
N LYS A 114 -25.96 -6.76 5.35
CA LYS A 114 -25.16 -5.74 4.66
C LYS A 114 -23.76 -5.64 5.24
N PHE A 115 -22.84 -5.09 4.47
CA PHE A 115 -21.54 -4.64 4.94
C PHE A 115 -21.36 -3.16 4.63
N VAL A 116 -20.68 -2.42 5.49
CA VAL A 116 -20.45 -0.98 5.35
C VAL A 116 -18.98 -0.70 5.62
N PRO A 117 -18.20 -0.23 4.62
CA PRO A 117 -16.86 0.27 4.88
C PRO A 117 -16.97 1.56 5.71
N ARG A 118 -16.35 1.56 6.88
CA ARG A 118 -16.36 2.69 7.81
C ARG A 118 -15.22 3.66 7.52
N ILE A 119 -14.01 3.12 7.39
CA ILE A 119 -12.78 3.88 7.17
C ILE A 119 -11.96 3.15 6.10
N ARG A 120 -11.31 3.94 5.24
CA ARG A 120 -10.27 3.50 4.33
C ARG A 120 -9.19 4.58 4.32
N GLU A 121 -8.09 4.30 4.98
CA GLU A 121 -7.00 5.27 5.20
C GLU A 121 -5.66 4.64 4.83
N VAL A 122 -4.76 5.45 4.27
CA VAL A 122 -3.37 5.10 4.04
C VAL A 122 -2.56 5.80 5.12
N LEU A 123 -1.79 5.03 5.89
CA LEU A 123 -1.02 5.51 7.03
C LEU A 123 0.43 5.02 6.94
N PRO A 124 1.40 5.78 7.49
CA PRO A 124 2.77 5.33 7.54
C PRO A 124 2.93 3.99 8.27
N ALA A 125 3.85 3.16 7.81
CA ALA A 125 4.30 1.95 8.47
C ALA A 125 4.74 2.24 9.91
N GLY A 126 4.44 1.32 10.82
CA GLY A 126 4.69 1.50 12.25
C GLY A 126 3.65 2.35 12.98
N THR A 127 2.66 2.94 12.27
CA THR A 127 1.57 3.67 12.92
C THR A 127 0.76 2.75 13.84
N ARG A 128 0.55 3.18 15.08
CA ARG A 128 -0.33 2.47 16.02
C ARG A 128 -1.77 2.82 15.74
N TYR A 129 -2.61 1.81 15.55
CA TYR A 129 -4.05 1.99 15.39
C TYR A 129 -4.81 1.47 16.61
N ASP A 130 -5.96 2.09 16.86
CA ASP A 130 -6.87 1.75 17.94
C ASP A 130 -8.30 2.09 17.50
N TYR A 131 -9.06 1.06 17.16
CA TYR A 131 -10.41 1.20 16.64
C TYR A 131 -11.40 0.40 17.49
N GLU A 132 -12.52 1.04 17.83
CA GLU A 132 -13.59 0.43 18.62
C GLU A 132 -14.87 0.27 17.79
N ALA A 133 -15.64 -0.75 18.11
CA ALA A 133 -16.99 -0.92 17.59
C ALA A 133 -17.89 0.21 18.09
N PHE A 134 -18.65 0.83 17.19
CA PHE A 134 -19.67 1.82 17.57
C PHE A 134 -20.98 1.13 17.89
N PRO A 135 -21.72 1.52 18.94
CA PRO A 135 -23.06 1.00 19.19
C PRO A 135 -24.02 1.46 18.08
N HIS A 136 -24.88 0.56 17.63
CA HIS A 136 -25.94 0.85 16.67
C HIS A 136 -27.29 0.45 17.25
N GLU A 137 -28.30 1.32 17.13
CA GLU A 137 -29.65 0.99 17.56
C GLU A 137 -30.19 -0.22 16.79
N GLY A 138 -30.83 -1.15 17.52
CA GLY A 138 -31.35 -2.40 16.95
C GLY A 138 -30.27 -3.46 16.68
N TYR A 139 -29.00 -3.22 17.00
CA TYR A 139 -27.93 -4.20 16.84
C TYR A 139 -27.11 -4.34 18.13
N ARG A 140 -26.67 -5.57 18.42
CA ARG A 140 -25.64 -5.85 19.42
C ARG A 140 -24.32 -6.18 18.73
N VAL A 141 -23.20 -5.73 19.30
CA VAL A 141 -21.87 -6.12 18.82
C VAL A 141 -21.57 -7.52 19.30
N GLU A 142 -21.14 -8.40 18.41
CA GLU A 142 -20.64 -9.73 18.75
C GLU A 142 -19.17 -9.88 18.36
N GLY A 143 -18.41 -10.66 19.13
CA GLY A 143 -17.00 -10.91 18.85
C GLY A 143 -16.08 -9.79 19.34
N ILE A 144 -15.15 -9.36 18.49
CA ILE A 144 -14.12 -8.38 18.84
C ILE A 144 -14.73 -6.98 18.82
N THR A 145 -14.67 -6.27 19.95
CA THR A 145 -15.20 -4.91 20.10
C THR A 145 -14.13 -3.82 19.98
N ARG A 146 -12.85 -4.18 19.97
CA ARG A 146 -11.72 -3.27 19.82
C ARG A 146 -10.56 -3.95 19.12
N HIS A 147 -10.01 -3.29 18.10
CA HIS A 147 -8.81 -3.71 17.39
C HIS A 147 -7.69 -2.72 17.71
N THR A 148 -6.56 -3.22 18.19
CA THR A 148 -5.37 -2.42 18.45
C THR A 148 -4.16 -3.10 17.84
N GLY A 149 -3.26 -2.34 17.25
CA GLY A 149 -2.06 -2.92 16.64
C GLY A 149 -1.09 -1.87 16.13
N VAL A 150 -0.08 -2.37 15.44
CA VAL A 150 0.89 -1.58 14.68
C VAL A 150 0.70 -1.96 13.22
N LEU A 151 0.64 -0.96 12.34
CA LEU A 151 0.45 -1.17 10.92
C LEU A 151 1.78 -1.56 10.26
N THR A 152 1.91 -2.82 9.87
CA THR A 152 3.11 -3.37 9.21
C THR A 152 2.84 -3.88 7.80
N GLU A 153 1.56 -3.94 7.42
CA GLU A 153 1.08 -4.42 6.13
C GLU A 153 -0.36 -3.95 5.93
N TYR A 154 -0.94 -4.25 4.76
CA TYR A 154 -2.38 -4.07 4.53
C TYR A 154 -3.20 -4.75 5.62
N THR A 155 -4.06 -3.98 6.29
CA THR A 155 -4.86 -4.49 7.42
C THR A 155 -6.35 -4.25 7.19
N ALA A 156 -7.13 -5.33 7.14
CA ALA A 156 -8.60 -5.26 7.10
C ALA A 156 -9.18 -5.69 8.45
N LEU A 157 -9.93 -4.80 9.09
CA LEU A 157 -10.56 -5.00 10.40
C LEU A 157 -12.08 -5.10 10.25
N TYR A 158 -12.67 -6.04 10.97
CA TYR A 158 -14.10 -6.32 10.91
C TYR A 158 -14.75 -6.18 12.28
N PHE A 159 -15.90 -5.50 12.32
CA PHE A 159 -16.80 -5.49 13.47
C PHE A 159 -18.11 -6.17 13.10
N LYS A 160 -18.55 -7.12 13.93
CA LYS A 160 -19.77 -7.89 13.70
C LYS A 160 -20.92 -7.32 14.53
N TYR A 161 -22.00 -6.99 13.84
CA TYR A 161 -23.25 -6.46 14.39
C TYR A 161 -24.38 -7.44 14.11
N VAL A 162 -25.10 -7.87 15.15
CA VAL A 162 -26.22 -8.81 15.05
C VAL A 162 -27.50 -8.10 15.45
N MET A 163 -28.53 -8.19 14.62
CA MET A 163 -29.81 -7.56 14.91
C MET A 163 -30.39 -8.10 16.23
N ILE A 164 -30.87 -7.21 17.08
CA ILE A 164 -31.60 -7.58 18.30
C ILE A 164 -33.01 -7.94 17.85
N GLY A 165 -33.38 -9.22 17.96
CA GLY A 165 -34.75 -9.65 17.65
C GLY A 165 -35.75 -8.99 18.60
N ASP A 166 -36.96 -8.73 18.10
CA ASP A 166 -38.09 -8.38 18.96
C ASP A 166 -38.44 -9.62 19.79
N GLU A 167 -37.96 -9.69 21.04
CA GLU A 167 -38.56 -10.59 22.02
C GLU A 167 -40.06 -10.24 22.08
N PRO A 168 -40.99 -11.19 21.84
CA PRO A 168 -42.39 -10.89 22.05
C PRO A 168 -42.54 -10.49 23.50
N VAL A 169 -43.09 -9.30 23.75
CA VAL A 169 -43.50 -8.88 25.10
C VAL A 169 -44.48 -9.96 25.58
N GLU A 170 -44.03 -10.90 26.40
CA GLU A 170 -44.93 -11.85 27.03
C GLU A 170 -45.97 -11.03 27.78
N ALA A 171 -47.20 -11.09 27.29
CA ALA A 171 -48.34 -10.44 27.88
C ALA A 171 -48.39 -10.87 29.35
N GLN A 172 -48.05 -9.95 30.26
CA GLN A 172 -48.44 -10.13 31.65
C GLN A 172 -49.95 -10.20 31.67
N SER A 173 -50.44 -11.44 31.80
CA SER A 173 -51.81 -11.82 32.07
C SER A 173 -52.21 -11.25 33.42
N SER A 174 -52.51 -9.95 33.46
CA SER A 174 -53.36 -9.38 34.50
C SER A 174 -54.80 -9.68 34.11
N GLU A 175 -55.30 -10.80 34.60
CA GLU A 175 -56.72 -11.17 34.57
C GLU A 175 -57.54 -10.05 35.23
N PRO A 176 -58.43 -9.33 34.53
CA PRO A 176 -59.31 -8.38 35.18
C PRO A 176 -60.52 -9.11 35.77
N GLU A 177 -60.70 -8.85 37.05
CA GLU A 177 -61.80 -9.23 37.92
C GLU A 177 -63.18 -8.99 37.28
N VAL A 178 -64.04 -10.00 37.37
CA VAL A 178 -65.40 -10.06 36.83
C VAL A 178 -66.27 -8.95 37.43
N LEU A 179 -66.80 -8.06 36.59
CA LEU A 179 -68.01 -7.28 36.90
C LEU A 179 -69.05 -7.55 35.83
N GLU A 180 -70.11 -8.25 36.23
CA GLU A 180 -71.27 -8.55 35.40
C GLU A 180 -72.05 -7.27 35.05
N VAL A 181 -72.39 -7.07 33.77
CA VAL A 181 -73.63 -6.38 33.41
C VAL A 181 -74.18 -6.81 32.04
N SER A 182 -75.48 -7.05 32.08
CA SER A 182 -76.47 -7.54 31.13
C SER A 182 -76.40 -7.15 29.63
N VAL A 183 -76.44 -8.21 28.79
CA VAL A 183 -77.24 -8.47 27.56
C VAL A 183 -77.63 -7.33 26.60
N SER A 184 -77.18 -7.46 25.34
CA SER A 184 -78.04 -7.51 24.14
C SER A 184 -77.34 -8.25 22.97
N GLU A 185 -78.15 -9.01 22.22
CA GLU A 185 -77.87 -10.04 21.18
C GLU A 185 -77.16 -9.59 19.87
N PRO A 186 -76.79 -10.55 18.96
CA PRO A 186 -75.57 -10.49 18.16
C PRO A 186 -75.74 -9.89 16.76
N VAL A 187 -74.68 -9.27 16.24
CA VAL A 187 -74.52 -8.99 14.81
C VAL A 187 -73.34 -9.80 14.29
N ALA A 188 -73.60 -10.61 13.27
CA ALA A 188 -72.66 -11.50 12.62
C ALA A 188 -71.49 -10.73 11.97
N PRO A 189 -70.23 -11.21 12.04
CA PRO A 189 -69.17 -10.69 11.20
C PRO A 189 -69.27 -11.31 9.79
N GLU A 190 -69.50 -10.46 8.79
CA GLU A 190 -69.31 -10.82 7.39
C GLU A 190 -67.83 -11.11 7.09
N ALA A 191 -67.63 -12.06 6.19
CA ALA A 191 -66.34 -12.64 5.82
C ALA A 191 -65.35 -11.62 5.22
N ILE A 192 -64.09 -11.75 5.64
CA ILE A 192 -62.92 -11.12 5.02
C ILE A 192 -62.63 -11.83 3.69
N PRO A 193 -62.50 -11.14 2.54
CA PRO A 193 -61.80 -11.72 1.41
C PRO A 193 -60.29 -11.57 1.57
N TYR A 194 -59.61 -12.71 1.61
CA TYR A 194 -58.17 -12.87 1.46
C TYR A 194 -57.75 -12.55 0.02
N ALA A 195 -56.77 -11.66 -0.19
CA ALA A 195 -55.84 -11.54 -1.34
C ALA A 195 -55.27 -10.10 -1.38
N ALA A 196 -54.00 -9.82 -1.68
CA ALA A 196 -52.99 -10.57 -2.43
C ALA A 196 -51.58 -10.19 -1.95
N GLU A 197 -50.64 -11.12 -2.12
CA GLU A 197 -49.19 -10.91 -1.98
C GLU A 197 -48.67 -9.85 -2.97
N PRO A 198 -47.79 -8.92 -2.57
CA PRO A 198 -47.00 -8.17 -3.54
C PRO A 198 -45.86 -9.07 -4.06
N LYS A 199 -45.85 -9.25 -5.39
CA LYS A 199 -44.83 -10.00 -6.11
C LYS A 199 -43.46 -9.36 -5.94
N MET A 200 -42.50 -10.19 -5.53
CA MET A 200 -41.06 -9.93 -5.58
C MET A 200 -40.66 -9.62 -7.03
N GLY A 201 -40.35 -8.36 -7.29
CA GLY A 201 -39.84 -7.89 -8.57
C GLY A 201 -38.58 -7.08 -8.33
N ASP A 202 -37.48 -7.59 -8.90
CA ASP A 202 -36.28 -6.83 -9.29
C ASP A 202 -35.30 -6.43 -8.17
N LEU A 203 -34.56 -7.41 -7.65
CA LEU A 203 -33.30 -7.17 -6.92
C LEU A 203 -32.17 -8.12 -7.35
N ASP A 204 -32.18 -8.57 -8.60
CA ASP A 204 -31.29 -9.65 -9.07
C ASP A 204 -30.26 -9.20 -10.12
N GLN A 205 -30.12 -7.89 -10.39
CA GLN A 205 -29.09 -7.38 -11.32
C GLN A 205 -27.87 -6.76 -10.63
N GLY A 206 -27.93 -6.48 -9.32
CA GLY A 206 -26.77 -5.95 -8.57
C GLY A 206 -25.84 -7.02 -7.98
N ILE A 207 -26.34 -8.24 -7.78
CA ILE A 207 -25.64 -9.31 -7.05
C ILE A 207 -24.71 -10.13 -7.98
N PHE A 208 -25.03 -10.21 -9.27
CA PHE A 208 -24.22 -10.99 -10.22
C PHE A 208 -22.92 -10.29 -10.67
N GLU A 209 -22.82 -8.97 -10.64
CA GLU A 209 -21.59 -8.24 -10.99
C GLU A 209 -20.51 -8.32 -9.90
N LEU A 210 -20.87 -8.49 -8.62
CA LEU A 210 -19.89 -8.58 -7.53
C LEU A 210 -19.20 -9.95 -7.46
N LEU A 211 -19.88 -11.03 -7.88
CA LEU A 211 -19.29 -12.38 -7.94
C LEU A 211 -18.20 -12.49 -9.03
N ILE A 212 -18.28 -11.68 -10.10
CA ILE A 212 -17.25 -11.61 -11.13
C ILE A 212 -15.98 -10.92 -10.60
N TRP A 213 -16.09 -10.03 -9.62
CA TRP A 213 -14.95 -9.35 -9.01
C TRP A 213 -14.22 -10.21 -7.97
N ILE A 214 -14.97 -10.92 -7.11
CA ILE A 214 -14.41 -11.83 -6.10
C ILE A 214 -13.73 -13.05 -6.75
N GLY A 215 -14.23 -13.53 -7.88
CA GLY A 215 -13.67 -14.70 -8.59
C GLY A 215 -12.37 -14.44 -9.36
N ARG A 216 -11.98 -13.18 -9.61
CA ARG A 216 -10.81 -12.85 -10.45
C ARG A 216 -9.48 -12.76 -9.69
N TRP A 217 -9.51 -12.73 -8.35
CA TRP A 217 -8.31 -12.71 -7.49
C TRP A 217 -7.86 -14.09 -7.00
N PHE A 218 -8.68 -15.13 -7.10
CA PHE A 218 -8.32 -16.47 -6.63
C PHE A 218 -7.59 -17.35 -7.66
N LYS A 219 -7.32 -16.88 -8.88
CA LYS A 219 -6.69 -17.69 -9.95
C LYS A 219 -5.19 -17.47 -10.18
N CYS A 220 -4.51 -16.65 -9.36
CA CYS A 220 -3.05 -16.48 -9.45
C CYS A 220 -2.22 -17.13 -8.33
N VAL A 221 -2.84 -17.83 -7.35
CA VAL A 221 -2.09 -18.44 -6.22
C VAL A 221 -2.07 -19.98 -6.26
N ILE A 222 -2.51 -20.61 -7.36
CA ILE A 222 -2.28 -22.04 -7.59
C ILE A 222 -1.83 -22.28 -9.03
N LEU A 223 -0.63 -21.77 -9.36
CA LEU A 223 0.35 -22.49 -10.17
C LEU A 223 1.69 -21.73 -10.09
N GLY A 224 2.47 -22.11 -9.09
CA GLY A 224 3.89 -21.80 -8.90
C GLY A 224 4.47 -22.93 -8.08
#